data_AF-B9KAM7-F1
#
_entry.id   AF-B9KAM7-F1
#
_cell.length_a   1.000
_cell.length_b   1.000
_cell.length_c   1.000
_cell.angle_alpha   90.00
_cell.angle_beta   90.00
_cell.angle_gamma   90.00
#
_symmetry.space_group_name_H-M   'P 1'
#
loop_
_entity.id
_entity.type
_entity.pdbx_description
1 polymer ?
#
loop_
_entity_poly.entity_id
_entity_poly.type
_entity_poly.pdbx_seq_one_letter_code
_entity_poly.pdbx_strand_id
1 'polypeptide(L)'
;MKRYASFIILLVTVAVFSTELKICYLSEDLLPVVKVIEAKENPVLEIFEALSSPPSGLKSFVPQDVLRAYFFVGDYLILDLYSERLKGMDFEAERYFLHQMLYTVFLNVKG
;
A
#
# COMPACT_ATOMS: atom_id res chain seq x y z
N MET A 1 40.12 -5.36 -13.35
CA MET A 1 39.54 -4.27 -12.52
C MET A 1 38.29 -3.64 -13.14
N LYS A 2 38.32 -3.13 -14.38
CA LYS A 2 37.15 -2.45 -15.01
C LYS A 2 35.86 -3.30 -15.07
N ARG A 3 35.96 -4.63 -15.28
CA ARG A 3 34.80 -5.54 -15.32
C ARG A 3 34.09 -5.74 -13.97
N TYR A 4 34.83 -5.70 -12.86
CA TYR A 4 34.24 -5.83 -11.52
C TYR A 4 33.58 -4.53 -11.05
N ALA A 5 34.12 -3.38 -11.45
CA ALA A 5 33.52 -2.08 -11.17
C ALA A 5 32.12 -1.94 -11.79
N SER A 6 31.94 -2.40 -13.04
CA SER A 6 30.62 -2.42 -13.68
C SER A 6 29.63 -3.35 -12.99
N PHE A 7 30.09 -4.49 -12.46
CA PHE A 7 29.24 -5.44 -11.74
C PHE A 7 28.80 -4.90 -10.37
N ILE A 8 29.70 -4.20 -9.67
CA ILE A 8 29.40 -3.51 -8.40
C ILE A 8 28.44 -2.34 -8.64
N ILE A 9 28.67 -1.53 -9.67
CA ILE A 9 27.76 -0.42 -10.02
C ILE A 9 26.37 -0.98 -10.35
N LEU A 10 26.27 -2.05 -11.14
CA LEU A 10 25.00 -2.69 -11.46
C LEU A 10 24.27 -3.21 -10.21
N LEU A 11 24.98 -3.90 -9.31
CA LEU A 11 24.44 -4.38 -8.04
C LEU A 11 23.97 -3.22 -7.13
N VAL A 12 24.72 -2.12 -7.07
CA VAL A 12 24.34 -0.92 -6.34
C VAL A 12 23.11 -0.27 -6.99
N THR A 13 23.02 -0.25 -8.33
CA THR A 13 21.87 0.36 -9.01
C THR A 13 20.60 -0.47 -8.76
N VAL A 14 20.69 -1.80 -8.81
CA VAL A 14 19.56 -2.71 -8.51
C VAL A 14 19.15 -2.62 -7.03
N ALA A 15 20.10 -2.46 -6.11
CA ALA A 15 19.81 -2.27 -4.68
C ALA A 15 19.22 -0.88 -4.34
N VAL A 16 19.37 0.12 -5.22
CA VAL A 16 18.95 1.51 -4.99
C VAL A 16 17.57 1.81 -5.59
N PHE A 17 16.98 0.91 -6.37
CA PHE A 17 15.58 1.06 -6.80
C PHE A 17 14.63 0.52 -5.72
N SER A 18 14.65 1.10 -4.52
CA SER A 18 13.47 1.04 -3.65
C SER A 18 12.36 1.82 -4.34
N THR A 19 11.22 1.19 -4.58
CA THR A 19 10.05 1.91 -5.07
C THR A 19 9.46 2.66 -3.89
N GLU A 20 9.10 3.93 -4.02
CA GLU A 20 8.41 4.65 -2.93
C GLU A 20 6.91 4.40 -3.02
N LEU A 21 6.29 3.94 -1.93
CA LEU A 21 4.83 3.82 -1.81
C LEU A 21 4.27 5.00 -1.02
N LYS A 22 3.22 5.62 -1.55
CA LYS A 22 2.44 6.69 -0.91
C LYS A 22 1.23 6.08 -0.22
N ILE A 23 1.25 5.99 1.09
CA ILE A 23 0.16 5.44 1.90
C ILE A 23 -0.69 6.58 2.46
N CYS A 24 -2.00 6.55 2.22
CA CYS A 24 -2.92 7.51 2.82
C CYS A 24 -3.44 6.98 4.15
N TYR A 25 -3.13 7.68 5.23
CA TYR A 25 -3.73 7.50 6.55
C TYR A 25 -4.75 8.60 6.83
N LEU A 26 -5.37 8.56 8.01
CA LEU A 26 -6.27 9.59 8.51
C LEU A 26 -5.70 10.23 9.77
N SER A 27 -5.87 11.54 9.93
CA SER A 27 -5.60 12.23 11.19
C SER A 27 -6.66 11.89 12.25
N GLU A 28 -6.49 12.40 13.47
CA GLU A 28 -7.51 12.32 14.52
C GLU A 28 -8.87 12.88 14.07
N ASP A 29 -8.85 13.96 13.30
CA ASP A 29 -10.02 14.63 12.69
C ASP A 29 -10.49 13.97 11.37
N LEU A 30 -9.98 12.77 11.06
CA LEU A 30 -10.33 11.99 9.86
C LEU A 30 -10.01 12.69 8.53
N LEU A 31 -8.98 13.54 8.53
CA LEU A 31 -8.45 14.17 7.33
C LEU A 31 -7.33 13.32 6.72
N PRO A 32 -7.21 13.24 5.38
CA PRO A 32 -6.20 12.41 4.73
C PRO A 32 -4.77 12.93 4.98
N VAL A 33 -3.88 12.03 5.39
CA VAL A 33 -2.45 12.30 5.59
C VAL A 33 -1.64 11.28 4.81
N VAL A 34 -0.90 11.73 3.80
CA VAL A 34 -0.06 10.85 2.98
C VAL A 34 1.33 10.71 3.60
N LYS A 35 1.80 9.46 3.73
CA LYS A 35 3.16 9.12 4.13
C LYS A 35 3.83 8.32 3.02
N VAL A 36 5.13 8.53 2.86
CA VAL A 36 5.95 7.74 1.93
C VAL A 36 6.66 6.65 2.73
N ILE A 37 6.58 5.42 2.22
CA ILE A 37 7.33 4.27 2.75
C ILE A 37 8.15 3.65 1.61
N GLU A 38 9.23 2.98 1.96
CA GLU A 38 10.00 2.19 0.99
C GLU A 38 9.26 0.89 0.70
N ALA A 39 8.96 0.65 -0.58
CA ALA A 39 8.46 -0.61 -1.08
C ALA A 39 9.58 -1.66 -1.10
N LYS A 40 9.19 -2.91 -0.88
CA LYS A 40 9.99 -4.09 -1.05
C LYS A 40 9.46 -4.86 -2.28
N GLU A 41 9.32 -6.17 -2.17
CA GLU A 41 9.06 -7.07 -3.31
C GLU A 41 7.60 -7.06 -3.79
N ASN A 42 6.61 -6.75 -2.93
CA ASN A 42 5.19 -6.83 -3.29
C ASN A 42 4.42 -5.54 -2.92
N PRO A 43 4.34 -4.57 -3.84
CA PRO A 43 3.80 -3.25 -3.51
C PRO A 43 2.33 -3.26 -3.12
N VAL A 44 1.51 -4.14 -3.70
CA VAL A 44 0.07 -4.20 -3.35
C VAL A 44 -0.10 -4.80 -1.97
N LEU A 45 0.58 -5.92 -1.67
CA LEU A 45 0.51 -6.51 -0.34
C LEU A 45 1.00 -5.52 0.73
N GLU A 46 2.11 -4.84 0.46
CA GLU A 46 2.70 -3.86 1.38
C GLU A 46 1.82 -2.64 1.62
N ILE A 47 1.07 -2.18 0.60
CA ILE A 47 0.04 -1.15 0.78
C ILE A 47 -0.96 -1.59 1.86
N PHE A 48 -1.45 -2.82 1.78
CA PHE A 48 -2.45 -3.33 2.73
C PHE A 48 -1.85 -3.58 4.12
N GLU A 49 -0.63 -4.12 4.20
CA GLU A 49 0.09 -4.27 5.46
C GLU A 49 0.29 -2.92 6.15
N ALA A 50 0.78 -1.92 5.42
CA ALA A 50 0.99 -0.56 5.94
C ALA A 50 -0.32 0.09 6.39
N LEU A 51 -1.36 0.01 5.56
CA LEU A 51 -2.68 0.55 5.91
C LEU A 51 -3.25 -0.12 7.17
N SER A 52 -3.04 -1.42 7.38
CA SER A 52 -3.54 -2.12 8.57
C SER A 52 -2.77 -1.81 9.87
N SER A 53 -1.62 -1.15 9.77
CA SER A 53 -0.71 -0.85 10.88
C SER A 53 -0.31 0.63 10.89
N PRO A 54 -1.25 1.56 11.15
CA PRO A 54 -1.00 2.99 11.06
C PRO A 54 0.07 3.45 12.08
N PRO A 55 0.95 4.40 11.70
CA PRO A 55 1.87 5.04 12.64
C PRO A 55 1.15 5.74 13.79
N SER A 56 1.86 5.93 14.91
CA SER A 56 1.33 6.64 16.08
C SER A 56 0.74 8.01 15.72
N GLY A 57 -0.46 8.30 16.23
CA GLY A 57 -1.20 9.54 15.96
C GLY A 57 -1.95 9.58 14.63
N LEU A 58 -1.99 8.46 13.88
CA LEU A 58 -2.77 8.31 12.66
C LEU A 58 -3.74 7.13 12.80
N LYS A 59 -4.82 7.20 12.04
CA LYS A 59 -5.89 6.20 11.98
C LYS A 59 -5.94 5.53 10.62
N SER A 60 -6.49 4.33 10.63
CA SER A 60 -6.83 3.56 9.44
C SER A 60 -8.07 2.73 9.71
N PHE A 61 -8.89 2.53 8.69
CA PHE A 61 -10.07 1.67 8.74
C PHE A 61 -9.84 0.36 7.97
N VAL A 62 -8.62 0.11 7.49
CA VAL A 62 -8.23 -1.12 6.83
C VAL A 62 -7.92 -2.19 7.88
N PRO A 63 -8.69 -3.29 7.96
CA PRO A 63 -8.42 -4.36 8.91
C PRO A 63 -7.13 -5.10 8.56
N GLN A 64 -6.51 -5.71 9.57
CA GLN A 64 -5.43 -6.67 9.36
C GLN A 64 -5.91 -7.87 8.53
N ASP A 65 -5.03 -8.33 7.64
CA ASP A 65 -5.25 -9.48 6.75
C ASP A 65 -6.55 -9.41 5.93
N VAL A 66 -6.98 -8.20 5.53
CA VAL A 66 -8.21 -8.03 4.73
C VAL A 66 -8.02 -8.46 3.28
N LEU A 67 -6.82 -8.32 2.72
CA LEU A 67 -6.51 -8.71 1.35
C LEU A 67 -6.28 -10.22 1.28
N ARG A 68 -7.11 -10.91 0.50
CA ARG A 68 -6.98 -12.34 0.23
C ARG A 68 -6.06 -12.61 -0.96
N ALA A 69 -6.30 -11.90 -2.05
CA ALA A 69 -5.55 -12.01 -3.29
C ALA A 69 -5.71 -10.73 -4.11
N TYR A 70 -4.80 -10.53 -5.07
CA TYR A 70 -4.96 -9.48 -6.08
C TYR A 70 -4.46 -9.96 -7.44
N PHE A 71 -5.01 -9.38 -8.50
CA PHE A 71 -4.68 -9.71 -9.87
C PHE A 71 -4.64 -8.46 -10.74
N PHE A 72 -3.63 -8.37 -11.61
CA PHE A 72 -3.62 -7.43 -12.71
C PHE A 72 -4.19 -8.13 -13.95
N VAL A 73 -5.28 -7.59 -14.51
CA VAL A 73 -5.95 -8.13 -15.70
C VAL A 73 -6.16 -6.99 -16.69
N GLY A 74 -5.29 -6.91 -17.70
CA GLY A 74 -5.23 -5.71 -18.56
C GLY A 74 -4.91 -4.48 -17.72
N ASP A 75 -5.76 -3.45 -17.83
CA ASP A 75 -5.62 -2.18 -17.09
C ASP A 75 -6.37 -2.19 -15.74
N TYR A 76 -6.88 -3.35 -15.31
CA TYR A 76 -7.63 -3.50 -14.08
C TYR A 76 -6.78 -4.14 -12.98
N LEU A 77 -6.81 -3.54 -11.79
CA LEU A 77 -6.39 -4.19 -10.55
C LEU A 77 -7.62 -4.73 -9.83
N ILE A 78 -7.71 -6.06 -9.73
CA ILE A 78 -8.76 -6.77 -9.01
C ILE A 78 -8.23 -7.08 -7.62
N LEU A 79 -8.99 -6.67 -6.58
CA LEU A 79 -8.69 -6.93 -5.18
C LEU A 79 -9.75 -7.90 -4.64
N ASP A 80 -9.33 -9.09 -4.21
CA ASP A 80 -10.18 -10.06 -3.50
C ASP A 80 -9.98 -9.86 -2.00
N LEU A 81 -11.07 -9.63 -1.27
CA LEU A 81 -11.05 -9.27 0.14
C LEU A 81 -11.79 -10.32 0.98
N TYR A 82 -11.27 -10.61 2.17
CA TYR A 82 -11.92 -11.46 3.15
C TYR A 82 -13.14 -10.77 3.76
N SER A 83 -14.34 -11.17 3.33
CA SER A 83 -15.61 -10.58 3.78
C SER A 83 -15.80 -10.56 5.30
N GLU A 84 -15.27 -11.57 6.01
CA GLU A 84 -15.33 -11.70 7.46
C GLU A 84 -14.55 -10.60 8.18
N ARG A 85 -13.52 -10.04 7.55
CA ARG A 85 -12.75 -8.90 8.08
C ARG A 85 -13.50 -7.58 7.98
N LEU A 86 -14.51 -7.52 7.10
CA LEU A 86 -15.34 -6.34 6.88
C LEU A 86 -16.67 -6.40 7.67
N LYS A 87 -16.98 -7.54 8.31
CA LYS A 87 -18.21 -7.69 9.10
C LYS A 87 -18.21 -6.75 10.30
N GLY A 88 -19.32 -6.05 10.50
CA GLY A 88 -19.52 -5.17 11.65
C GLY A 88 -18.99 -3.75 11.46
N MET A 89 -18.46 -3.39 10.29
CA MET A 89 -18.27 -1.99 9.93
C MET A 89 -19.62 -1.29 9.84
N ASP A 90 -19.72 -0.12 10.46
CA ASP A 90 -20.81 0.80 10.20
C ASP A 90 -20.55 1.58 8.90
N PHE A 91 -21.53 2.39 8.49
CA PHE A 91 -21.45 3.16 7.25
C PHE A 91 -20.25 4.12 7.22
N GLU A 92 -19.89 4.71 8.36
CA GLU A 92 -18.78 5.66 8.42
C GLU A 92 -17.44 4.94 8.25
N ALA A 93 -17.25 3.83 8.96
CA ALA A 93 -16.07 2.99 8.85
C ALA A 93 -15.91 2.42 7.43
N GLU A 94 -16.98 1.92 6.83
CA GLU A 94 -16.98 1.39 5.46
C GLU A 94 -16.60 2.49 4.45
N ARG A 95 -17.16 3.69 4.60
CA ARG A 95 -16.81 4.85 3.76
C ARG A 95 -15.32 5.16 3.84
N TYR A 96 -14.77 5.30 5.05
CA TYR A 96 -13.36 5.61 5.21
C TYR A 96 -12.45 4.48 4.73
N PHE A 97 -12.81 3.21 4.98
CA PHE A 97 -12.11 2.05 4.45
C PHE A 97 -11.98 2.11 2.92
N LEU A 98 -13.10 2.30 2.21
CA LEU A 98 -13.12 2.35 0.75
C LEU A 98 -12.31 3.52 0.21
N HIS A 99 -12.54 4.73 0.73
CA HIS A 99 -11.82 5.92 0.26
C HIS A 99 -10.32 5.84 0.52
N GLN A 100 -9.91 5.35 1.70
CA GLN A 100 -8.51 5.21 2.06
C GLN A 100 -7.79 4.19 1.17
N MET A 101 -8.42 3.02 0.96
CA MET A 101 -7.90 1.96 0.10
C MET A 101 -7.78 2.44 -1.34
N LEU A 102 -8.85 2.96 -1.93
CA LEU A 102 -8.86 3.43 -3.31
C LEU A 102 -7.85 4.55 -3.53
N TYR A 103 -7.84 5.56 -2.65
CA TYR A 103 -6.93 6.68 -2.80
C TYR A 103 -5.47 6.25 -2.72
N THR A 104 -5.15 5.37 -1.77
CA THR A 104 -3.80 4.79 -1.66
C THR A 104 -3.44 3.97 -2.90
N VAL A 105 -4.33 3.10 -3.39
CA VAL A 105 -4.06 2.31 -4.60
C VAL A 105 -3.79 3.21 -5.80
N PHE A 106 -4.62 4.23 -6.05
CA PHE A 106 -4.44 5.15 -7.19
C PHE A 106 -3.21 6.05 -7.07
N LEU A 107 -2.68 6.30 -5.87
CA LEU A 107 -1.42 7.02 -5.69
C LEU A 107 -0.20 6.20 -6.13
N ASN A 108 -0.31 4.88 -6.16
CA ASN A 108 0.81 3.96 -6.35
C ASN A 108 0.72 3.15 -7.64
N VAL A 109 -0.49 2.74 -8.02
CA VAL A 109 -0.76 1.95 -9.21
C VAL A 109 -1.20 2.90 -10.32
N LYS A 110 -0.33 3.08 -11.32
CA LYS A 110 -0.65 3.83 -12.53
C LYS A 110 -1.29 2.88 -13.54
N GLY A 111 -2.42 3.30 -14.11
CA GLY A 111 -2.96 2.72 -15.34
C GLY A 111 -2.25 3.25 -16.57
#